data_AF-H1VZB3-F1
#
_entry.id   AF-H1VZB3-F1
#
_cell.length_a   1.000
_cell.length_b   1.000
_cell.length_c   1.000
_cell.angle_alpha   90.00
_cell.angle_beta   90.00
_cell.angle_gamma   90.00
#
_symmetry.space_group_name_H-M   'P 1'
#
loop_
_entity.id
_entity.type
_entity.pdbx_description
1 polymer ?
#
loop_
_entity_poly.entity_id
_entity_poly.type
_entity_poly.pdbx_seq_one_letter_code
_entity_poly.pdbx_strand_id
1 'polypeptide(L)'
;MRHLGVGIRGPPAGGPLAGKHGGAGDSASGLRATLGAAKDMAGATDAVCAALVKQVSVFGMVPEETIVASRPMSEYGIDSLVAVEMRNWIFRETDFTVAILELMANQPIQKLAMKIAGGTHLVSAKVKIAS
;
A
#
# COMPACT_ATOMS: atom_id res chain seq x y z
N MET A 1 -3.35 -63.00 34.53
CA MET A 1 -2.94 -62.71 33.14
C MET A 1 -2.92 -61.19 32.99
N ARG A 2 -1.89 -60.49 33.48
CA ARG A 2 -0.68 -59.98 32.80
C ARG A 2 -0.91 -59.32 31.41
N HIS A 3 -0.64 -58.00 31.38
CA HIS A 3 -0.26 -57.10 30.28
C HIS A 3 -1.37 -56.71 29.28
N LEU A 4 -1.46 -55.47 28.78
CA LEU A 4 -0.42 -54.45 28.49
C LEU A 4 -0.86 -53.03 28.91
N GLY A 5 0.13 -52.23 29.32
CA GLY A 5 0.05 -50.78 29.32
C GLY A 5 0.51 -50.17 27.99
N VAL A 6 -0.15 -49.10 27.60
CA VAL A 6 0.28 -48.04 26.66
C VAL A 6 -0.40 -46.78 27.23
N GLY A 7 0.26 -45.68 27.61
CA GLY A 7 1.45 -45.08 27.03
C GLY A 7 1.05 -43.71 26.46
N ILE A 8 0.93 -42.73 27.35
CA ILE A 8 1.17 -41.27 27.16
C ILE A 8 0.70 -40.58 25.86
N ARG A 9 -0.35 -39.74 25.95
CA ARG A 9 -0.44 -38.49 25.17
C ARG A 9 -0.95 -37.35 26.06
N GLY A 10 -0.06 -36.44 26.38
CA GLY A 10 -0.36 -35.18 27.07
C GLY A 10 -1.14 -34.19 26.19
N PRO A 11 -1.61 -33.08 26.78
CA PRO A 11 -2.49 -32.12 26.12
C PRO A 11 -1.71 -31.21 25.15
N PRO A 12 -2.28 -30.82 23.99
CA PRO A 12 -1.74 -29.69 23.25
C PRO A 12 -2.08 -28.39 23.97
N ALA A 13 -1.03 -27.69 24.39
CA ALA A 13 -1.07 -26.33 24.88
C ALA A 13 -1.58 -25.39 23.77
N GLY A 14 -2.83 -24.95 23.88
CA GLY A 14 -3.35 -23.82 23.10
C GLY A 14 -2.86 -22.51 23.73
N GLY A 15 -1.72 -22.02 23.25
CA GLY A 15 -1.20 -20.69 23.58
C GLY A 15 -2.12 -19.56 23.09
N PRO A 16 -1.95 -18.34 23.63
CA PRO A 16 -2.88 -17.25 23.43
C PRO A 16 -2.82 -16.73 21.99
N LEU A 17 -3.97 -16.77 21.32
CA LEU A 17 -4.25 -16.00 20.11
C LEU A 17 -4.34 -14.51 20.46
N ALA A 18 -3.18 -13.89 20.68
CA ALA A 18 -3.00 -12.46 20.64
C ALA A 18 -3.09 -11.98 19.18
N GLY A 19 -4.32 -11.98 18.64
CA GLY A 19 -4.64 -11.28 17.42
C GLY A 19 -4.71 -9.79 17.71
N LYS A 20 -3.55 -9.12 17.72
CA LYS A 20 -3.47 -7.66 17.66
C LYS A 20 -3.97 -7.23 16.28
N HIS A 21 -5.29 -7.10 16.15
CA HIS A 21 -5.91 -6.36 15.08
C HIS A 21 -5.53 -4.89 15.30
N GLY A 22 -4.38 -4.51 14.76
CA GLY A 22 -4.02 -3.11 14.57
C GLY A 22 -5.11 -2.47 13.76
N GLY A 23 -5.79 -1.49 14.37
CA GLY A 23 -6.94 -0.81 13.78
C GLY A 23 -6.64 -0.35 12.37
N ALA A 24 -7.50 -0.77 11.45
CA ALA A 24 -7.66 -0.18 10.14
C ALA A 24 -8.18 1.26 10.34
N GLY A 25 -7.26 2.20 10.49
CA GLY A 25 -7.59 3.58 10.77
C GLY A 25 -6.36 4.51 10.77
N ASP A 26 -5.40 4.31 9.87
CA ASP A 26 -4.22 5.19 9.79
C ASP A 26 -3.53 5.25 8.42
N SER A 27 -4.13 4.71 7.34
CA SER A 27 -3.46 4.72 6.03
C SER A 27 -3.24 6.15 5.48
N ALA A 28 -4.11 7.08 5.85
CA ALA A 28 -4.08 8.46 5.40
C ALA A 28 -3.04 9.32 6.17
N SER A 29 -3.10 9.26 7.50
CA SER A 29 -2.13 9.93 8.38
C SER A 29 -0.72 9.33 8.20
N GLY A 30 -0.63 8.02 7.96
CA GLY A 30 0.63 7.32 7.74
C GLY A 30 1.40 7.76 6.49
N LEU A 31 0.75 7.90 5.32
CA LEU A 31 1.47 8.25 4.08
C LEU A 31 2.04 9.66 4.16
N ARG A 32 1.25 10.64 4.62
CA ARG A 32 1.70 12.03 4.78
C ARG A 32 2.90 12.14 5.72
N ALA A 33 2.82 11.48 6.88
CA ALA A 33 3.92 11.45 7.83
C ALA A 33 5.18 10.79 7.25
N THR A 34 5.02 9.68 6.52
CA THR A 34 6.13 8.96 5.89
C THR A 34 6.82 9.81 4.81
N LEU A 35 6.04 10.53 3.98
CA LEU A 35 6.57 11.44 2.97
C LEU A 35 7.36 12.60 3.60
N GLY A 36 6.85 13.18 4.69
CA GLY A 36 7.55 14.23 5.44
C GLY A 36 8.86 13.78 6.08
N ALA A 37 8.96 12.49 6.44
CA ALA A 37 10.13 11.88 7.06
C ALA A 37 11.09 11.20 6.06
N ALA A 38 10.77 11.21 4.76
CA ALA A 38 11.57 10.54 3.75
C ALA A 38 12.99 11.12 3.66
N LYS A 39 13.99 10.24 3.55
CA LYS A 39 15.42 10.61 3.53
C LYS A 39 15.99 10.71 2.12
N ASP A 40 15.36 10.04 1.17
CA ASP A 40 15.73 9.97 -0.24
C ASP A 40 14.46 9.79 -1.09
N MET A 41 14.60 10.00 -2.42
CA MET A 41 13.48 9.83 -3.35
C MET A 41 13.06 8.37 -3.52
N ALA A 42 13.97 7.42 -3.30
CA ALA A 42 13.66 6.00 -3.38
C ALA A 42 12.64 5.61 -2.30
N GLY A 43 12.91 5.92 -1.03
CA GLY A 43 12.01 5.67 0.08
C GLY A 43 10.69 6.43 -0.01
N ALA A 44 10.72 7.67 -0.53
CA ALA A 44 9.48 8.40 -0.81
C ALA A 44 8.64 7.70 -1.90
N THR A 45 9.28 7.26 -2.98
CA THR A 45 8.62 6.52 -4.08
C THR A 45 8.06 5.20 -3.59
N ASP A 46 8.81 4.45 -2.80
CA ASP A 46 8.39 3.17 -2.24
C ASP A 46 7.18 3.35 -1.31
N ALA A 47 7.19 4.39 -0.46
CA ALA A 47 6.05 4.71 0.40
C ALA A 47 4.78 5.01 -0.39
N VAL A 48 4.88 5.83 -1.44
CA VAL A 48 3.74 6.11 -2.34
C VAL A 48 3.31 4.84 -3.06
N CYS A 49 4.25 4.05 -3.57
CA CYS A 49 3.97 2.84 -4.33
C CYS A 49 3.19 1.83 -3.47
N ALA A 50 3.65 1.56 -2.25
CA ALA A 50 2.95 0.69 -1.30
C ALA A 50 1.54 1.21 -0.98
N ALA A 51 1.40 2.51 -0.76
CA ALA A 51 0.09 3.10 -0.49
C ALA A 51 -0.86 3.03 -1.70
N LEU A 52 -0.34 3.22 -2.93
CA LEU A 52 -1.11 3.06 -4.16
C LEU A 52 -1.56 1.61 -4.35
N VAL A 53 -0.67 0.63 -4.14
CA VAL A 53 -1.02 -0.81 -4.25
C VAL A 53 -2.16 -1.15 -3.30
N LYS A 54 -2.05 -0.75 -2.03
CA LYS A 54 -3.12 -0.92 -1.04
C LYS A 54 -4.43 -0.25 -1.49
N GLN A 55 -4.36 0.95 -2.04
CA GLN A 55 -5.55 1.66 -2.46
C GLN A 55 -6.19 1.08 -3.73
N VAL A 56 -5.38 0.57 -4.65
CA VAL A 56 -5.87 -0.19 -5.82
C VAL A 56 -6.58 -1.45 -5.37
N SER A 57 -6.11 -2.14 -4.32
CA SER A 57 -6.82 -3.28 -3.72
C SER A 57 -8.21 -2.91 -3.23
N VAL A 58 -8.33 -1.79 -2.51
CA VAL A 58 -9.60 -1.30 -1.96
C VAL A 58 -10.57 -0.91 -3.08
N PHE A 59 -10.13 -0.10 -4.03
CA PHE A 59 -11.00 0.41 -5.10
C PHE A 59 -11.29 -0.62 -6.19
N GLY A 60 -10.31 -1.45 -6.53
CA GLY A 60 -10.47 -2.55 -7.49
C GLY A 60 -11.18 -3.77 -6.91
N MET A 61 -11.38 -3.81 -5.59
CA MET A 61 -11.91 -4.98 -4.87
C MET A 61 -11.15 -6.27 -5.19
N VAL A 62 -9.84 -6.17 -5.37
CA VAL A 62 -8.93 -7.30 -5.63
C VAL A 62 -7.98 -7.49 -4.45
N PRO A 63 -7.54 -8.72 -4.14
CA PRO A 63 -6.58 -8.94 -3.06
C PRO A 63 -5.25 -8.23 -3.33
N GLU A 64 -4.69 -7.57 -2.31
CA GLU A 64 -3.46 -6.79 -2.42
C GLU A 64 -2.29 -7.62 -2.97
N GLU A 65 -2.20 -8.90 -2.59
CA GLU A 65 -1.15 -9.83 -3.04
C GLU A 65 -1.17 -10.13 -4.55
N THR A 66 -2.28 -9.84 -5.24
CA THR A 66 -2.40 -10.04 -6.70
C THR A 66 -1.94 -8.82 -7.51
N ILE A 67 -1.69 -7.70 -6.83
CA ILE A 67 -1.35 -6.43 -7.47
C ILE A 67 0.16 -6.37 -7.67
N VAL A 68 0.57 -6.11 -8.91
CA VAL A 68 1.96 -6.05 -9.33
C VAL A 68 2.28 -4.62 -9.71
N ALA A 69 3.16 -3.95 -8.96
CA ALA A 69 3.47 -2.53 -9.15
C ALA A 69 4.09 -2.19 -10.51
N SER A 70 4.60 -3.19 -11.25
CA SER A 70 5.09 -3.04 -12.62
C SER A 70 3.99 -2.99 -13.68
N ARG A 71 2.74 -3.23 -13.30
CA ARG A 71 1.57 -3.20 -14.19
C ARG A 71 0.71 -1.96 -13.99
N PRO A 72 -0.15 -1.61 -14.96
CA PRO A 72 -1.09 -0.49 -14.85
C PRO A 72 -2.22 -0.76 -13.86
N MET A 73 -2.74 0.31 -13.27
CA MET A 73 -3.90 0.25 -12.35
C MET A 73 -5.18 -0.25 -13.04
N SER A 74 -5.32 0.02 -14.34
CA SER A 74 -6.49 -0.38 -15.13
C SER A 74 -6.64 -1.90 -15.28
N GLU A 75 -5.55 -2.67 -15.11
CA GLU A 75 -5.62 -4.14 -15.06
C GLU A 75 -6.31 -4.66 -13.78
N TYR A 76 -6.47 -3.81 -12.76
CA TYR A 76 -7.01 -4.16 -11.45
C TYR A 76 -8.40 -3.57 -11.20
N GLY A 77 -9.16 -3.27 -12.26
CA GLY A 77 -10.53 -2.76 -12.13
C GLY A 77 -10.66 -1.26 -11.85
N ILE A 78 -9.56 -0.51 -11.95
CA ILE A 78 -9.61 0.97 -11.89
C ILE A 78 -10.09 1.51 -13.25
N ASP A 79 -11.40 1.75 -13.34
CA ASP A 79 -12.07 2.32 -14.52
C ASP A 79 -12.17 3.85 -14.46
N SER A 80 -12.93 4.46 -15.38
CA SER A 80 -13.06 5.92 -15.49
C SER A 80 -13.76 6.57 -14.29
N LEU A 81 -14.71 5.89 -13.64
CA LEU A 81 -15.42 6.42 -12.47
C LEU A 81 -14.55 6.26 -11.23
N VAL A 82 -13.99 5.06 -11.04
CA VAL A 82 -13.11 4.75 -9.91
C VAL A 82 -11.81 5.56 -9.96
N ALA A 83 -11.31 5.89 -11.16
CA ALA A 83 -10.17 6.78 -11.31
C ALA A 83 -10.41 8.18 -10.71
N VAL A 84 -11.65 8.68 -10.69
CA VAL A 84 -11.97 9.96 -10.03
C VAL A 84 -11.80 9.84 -8.52
N GLU A 85 -12.26 8.74 -7.92
CA GLU A 85 -12.09 8.47 -6.49
C GLU A 85 -10.61 8.31 -6.14
N MET A 86 -9.87 7.58 -6.97
CA MET A 86 -8.43 7.41 -6.84
C MET A 86 -7.68 8.75 -6.89
N ARG A 87 -8.02 9.62 -7.85
CA ARG A 87 -7.44 10.97 -7.93
C ARG A 87 -7.70 11.79 -6.67
N ASN A 88 -8.94 11.76 -6.17
CA ASN A 88 -9.33 12.50 -4.97
C ASN A 88 -8.59 11.97 -3.74
N TRP A 89 -8.43 10.65 -3.65
CA TRP A 89 -7.64 10.02 -2.61
C TRP A 89 -6.17 10.47 -2.67
N ILE A 90 -5.52 10.37 -3.84
CA ILE A 90 -4.13 10.80 -4.02
C ILE A 90 -3.96 12.26 -3.59
N PHE A 91 -4.83 13.16 -4.06
CA PHE A 91 -4.75 14.56 -3.71
C PHE A 91 -4.81 14.78 -2.20
N ARG A 92 -5.71 14.10 -1.49
CA ARG A 92 -5.84 14.21 -0.04
C ARG A 92 -4.60 13.68 0.70
N GLU A 93 -3.96 12.62 0.21
CA GLU A 93 -2.80 12.03 0.89
C GLU A 93 -1.46 12.63 0.51
N THR A 94 -1.37 13.34 -0.62
CA THR A 94 -0.08 13.82 -1.13
C THR A 94 -0.08 15.29 -1.54
N ASP A 95 -1.21 16.00 -1.45
CA ASP A 95 -1.40 17.37 -1.96
C ASP A 95 -0.92 17.55 -3.41
N PHE A 96 -0.98 16.46 -4.18
CA PHE A 96 -0.54 16.41 -5.57
C PHE A 96 -1.69 15.96 -6.44
N THR A 97 -1.98 16.71 -7.49
CA THR A 97 -3.05 16.40 -8.43
C THR A 97 -2.51 15.60 -9.59
N VAL A 98 -3.01 14.37 -9.76
CA VAL A 98 -2.76 13.54 -10.94
C VAL A 98 -3.88 13.78 -11.96
N ALA A 99 -3.55 13.82 -13.25
CA ALA A 99 -4.54 13.87 -14.30
C ALA A 99 -5.25 12.52 -14.45
N ILE A 100 -6.57 12.51 -14.67
CA ILE A 100 -7.35 11.26 -14.81
C ILE A 100 -6.81 10.38 -15.94
N LEU A 101 -6.42 10.98 -17.07
CA LEU A 101 -5.82 10.27 -18.19
C LEU A 101 -4.52 9.55 -17.81
N GLU A 102 -3.76 10.06 -16.84
CA GLU A 102 -2.55 9.39 -16.38
C GLU A 102 -2.85 8.20 -15.49
N LEU A 103 -3.92 8.25 -14.68
CA LEU A 103 -4.37 7.10 -13.89
C LEU A 103 -4.85 5.95 -14.78
N MET A 104 -5.46 6.29 -15.91
CA MET A 104 -5.96 5.34 -16.90
C MET A 104 -4.92 4.94 -17.95
N ALA A 105 -3.76 5.59 -17.99
CA ALA A 105 -2.72 5.29 -18.96
C ALA A 105 -2.16 3.88 -18.73
N ASN A 106 -1.68 3.26 -19.80
CA ASN A 106 -0.94 1.99 -19.74
C ASN A 106 0.48 2.20 -19.18
N GLN A 107 0.57 2.66 -17.93
CA GLN A 107 1.83 2.91 -17.23
C GLN A 107 1.90 2.14 -15.91
N PRO A 108 3.08 1.66 -15.50
CA PRO A 108 3.26 0.98 -14.22
C PRO A 108 2.85 1.84 -13.02
N ILE A 109 2.25 1.23 -11.99
CA ILE A 109 1.96 1.87 -10.70
C ILE A 109 3.21 2.54 -10.12
N GLN A 110 4.35 1.86 -10.17
CA GLN A 110 5.64 2.40 -9.69
C GLN A 110 6.06 3.71 -10.39
N LYS A 111 5.74 3.85 -11.69
CA LYS A 111 6.08 5.05 -12.47
C LYS A 111 5.22 6.23 -12.02
N LEU A 112 3.94 5.96 -11.77
CA LEU A 112 3.03 6.94 -11.22
C LEU A 112 3.43 7.33 -9.79
N ALA A 113 3.84 6.37 -8.97
CA ALA A 113 4.34 6.60 -7.61
C ALA A 113 5.52 7.57 -7.60
N MET A 114 6.50 7.35 -8.48
CA MET A 114 7.67 8.21 -8.64
C MET A 114 7.28 9.64 -9.02
N LYS A 115 6.31 9.79 -9.94
CA LYS A 115 5.80 11.10 -10.33
C LYS A 115 5.13 11.82 -9.16
N ILE A 116 4.30 11.12 -8.39
CA ILE A 116 3.62 11.70 -7.22
C ILE A 116 4.63 12.10 -6.15
N ALA A 117 5.61 11.25 -5.82
CA ALA A 117 6.67 11.55 -4.86
C ALA A 117 7.52 12.77 -5.29
N GLY A 118 7.83 12.90 -6.59
CA GLY A 118 8.55 14.05 -7.12
C GLY A 118 7.72 15.33 -7.12
N GLY A 119 6.41 15.22 -7.33
CA GLY A 119 5.49 16.35 -7.45
C GLY A 119 4.94 16.90 -6.13
N THR A 120 4.79 16.06 -5.09
CA THR A 120 4.25 16.47 -3.79
C THR A 120 5.17 17.45 -3.06
N HIS A 121 4.61 18.46 -2.39
CA HIS A 121 5.40 19.35 -1.53
C HIS A 121 5.76 18.73 -0.17
N LEU A 122 5.21 17.54 0.14
CA LEU A 122 5.45 16.85 1.42
C LEU A 122 6.87 16.28 1.50
N VAL A 123 7.49 15.95 0.36
CA VAL A 123 8.90 15.55 0.30
C VAL A 123 9.78 16.80 0.25
N SER A 124 10.75 16.89 1.18
CA SER A 124 11.63 18.06 1.26
C SER A 124 12.42 18.31 -0.04
N ALA A 125 12.59 19.58 -0.42
CA ALA A 125 13.32 19.94 -1.65
C ALA A 125 14.76 19.39 -1.66
N LYS A 126 15.41 19.31 -0.47
CA LYS A 126 16.75 18.74 -0.32
C LYS A 126 16.80 17.28 -0.78
N VAL A 127 15.77 16.50 -0.45
CA VAL A 127 15.65 15.09 -0.85
C VAL A 127 15.50 14.96 -2.35
N LYS A 128 14.67 15.81 -2.97
CA LYS A 128 14.41 15.79 -4.42
C LYS A 128 15.64 16.12 -5.26
N ILE A 129 16.49 17.04 -4.80
CA ILE A 129 17.68 17.50 -5.54
C ILE A 129 18.85 16.52 -5.40
N ALA A 130 18.86 15.70 -4.35
CA ALA A 130 19.94 14.76 -4.06
C ALA A 130 19.84 13.41 -4.80
N SER A 131 18.86 13.24 -5.68
CA SER A 131 18.51 11.97 -6.37
C SER A 131 18.81 11.99 -7.86
#